data_AF-T1FI71-F1
#
_entry.id   AF-T1FI71-F1
#
_cell.length_a   1.000
_cell.length_b   1.000
_cell.length_c   1.000
_cell.angle_alpha   90.00
_cell.angle_beta   90.00
_cell.angle_gamma   90.00
#
_symmetry.space_group_name_H-M   'P 1'
#
loop_
_entity.id
_entity.type
_entity.pdbx_description
1 polymer ?
#
loop_
_entity_poly.entity_id
_entity_poly.type
_entity_poly.pdbx_seq_one_letter_code
_entity_poly.pdbx_strand_id
1 'polypeptide(L)'
;MFRFYNVVRLLLALSIFMSYAIPFYIPINFIWSILQPKLTDRAFFHKFGEYFLKMFFHVIIFAFVVAVPHLESIIALIGALFNTPLAIALPALLDIILCHFLRSYESLPPIRRPLWLKLKIFKNCFIVFLGTAGTVVGTLVTVVRIVRVSINF
;
A
#
# COMPACT_ATOMS: atom_id res chain seq x y z
N MET A 1 -39.20 -1.02 5.61
CA MET A 1 -37.84 -0.67 5.12
C MET A 1 -36.86 -0.36 6.25
N PHE A 2 -37.19 0.50 7.23
CA PHE A 2 -36.31 0.89 8.36
C PHE A 2 -35.77 -0.27 9.23
N ARG A 3 -36.53 -1.36 9.43
CA ARG A 3 -36.10 -2.50 10.24
C ARG A 3 -34.86 -3.22 9.66
N PHE A 4 -34.80 -3.38 8.34
CA PHE A 4 -33.66 -4.03 7.68
C PHE A 4 -32.40 -3.16 7.71
N TYR A 5 -32.55 -1.84 7.55
CA TYR A 5 -31.43 -0.90 7.59
C TYR A 5 -30.67 -0.96 8.93
N ASN A 6 -31.38 -0.96 10.05
CA ASN A 6 -30.76 -1.02 11.38
C ASN A 6 -30.01 -2.34 11.60
N VAL A 7 -30.58 -3.46 11.13
CA VAL A 7 -29.95 -4.78 11.21
C VAL A 7 -28.67 -4.82 10.37
N VAL A 8 -28.71 -4.32 9.13
CA VAL A 8 -27.53 -4.23 8.26
C VAL A 8 -26.44 -3.34 8.86
N ARG A 9 -26.81 -2.18 9.42
CA ARG A 9 -25.85 -1.28 10.07
C ARG A 9 -25.19 -1.93 11.29
N LEU A 10 -25.94 -2.70 12.07
CA LEU A 10 -25.41 -3.43 13.23
C LEU A 10 -24.48 -4.58 12.79
N LEU A 11 -24.86 -5.33 11.76
CA LEU A 11 -24.02 -6.37 11.17
C LEU A 11 -22.72 -5.80 10.57
N LEU A 12 -22.79 -4.67 9.86
CA LEU A 12 -21.62 -3.99 9.33
C LEU A 12 -20.69 -3.48 10.44
N ALA A 13 -21.24 -2.86 11.48
CA ALA A 13 -20.46 -2.40 12.63
C ALA A 13 -19.75 -3.57 13.34
N LEU A 14 -20.47 -4.69 13.55
CA LEU A 14 -19.91 -5.90 14.14
C LEU A 14 -18.81 -6.50 13.25
N SER A 15 -19.03 -6.55 11.93
CA SER A 15 -18.06 -7.05 10.97
C SER A 15 -16.79 -6.20 10.97
N ILE A 16 -16.91 -4.87 10.93
CA ILE A 16 -15.75 -3.97 10.97
C ILE A 16 -15.00 -4.12 12.29
N PHE A 17 -15.71 -4.19 13.42
CA PHE A 17 -15.11 -4.39 14.74
C PHE A 17 -14.28 -5.69 14.79
N MET A 18 -14.84 -6.80 14.28
CA MET A 18 -14.15 -8.09 14.25
C MET A 18 -12.96 -8.10 13.27
N SER A 19 -13.11 -7.46 12.11
CA SER A 19 -12.07 -7.45 11.08
C SER A 19 -10.95 -6.44 11.34
N TYR A 20 -11.15 -5.44 12.21
CA TYR A 20 -10.18 -4.35 12.43
C TYR A 20 -8.78 -4.84 12.82
N ALA A 21 -8.66 -5.91 13.61
CA ALA A 21 -7.36 -6.40 14.08
C ALA A 21 -6.55 -7.14 13.00
N ILE A 22 -7.20 -7.67 11.95
CA ILE A 22 -6.58 -8.58 10.98
C ILE A 22 -5.52 -7.87 10.11
N PRO A 23 -5.78 -6.69 9.51
CA PRO A 23 -4.83 -6.02 8.63
C PRO A 23 -3.54 -5.58 9.32
N PHE A 24 -3.57 -5.37 10.64
CA PHE A 24 -2.41 -4.91 11.41
C PHE A 24 -1.48 -6.03 11.84
N TYR A 25 -1.96 -7.26 11.93
CA TYR A 25 -1.17 -8.39 12.42
C TYR A 25 0.07 -8.64 11.55
N ILE A 26 -0.10 -8.68 10.22
CA ILE A 26 0.98 -9.01 9.29
C ILE A 26 2.06 -7.92 9.25
N PRO A 27 1.74 -6.63 9.03
CA PRO A 27 2.75 -5.57 8.94
C PRO A 27 3.53 -5.40 10.25
N ILE A 28 2.86 -5.47 11.39
CA ILE A 28 3.48 -5.30 12.71
C ILE A 28 4.49 -6.42 12.97
N ASN A 29 4.10 -7.68 12.73
CA ASN A 29 5.00 -8.82 12.90
C ASN A 29 6.17 -8.79 11.92
N PHE A 30 5.92 -8.37 10.68
CA PHE A 30 6.95 -8.25 9.65
C PHE A 30 8.00 -7.19 10.03
N ILE A 31 7.57 -5.99 10.41
CA ILE A 31 8.49 -4.91 10.81
C ILE A 31 9.21 -5.28 12.11
N TRP A 32 8.51 -5.90 13.07
CA TRP A 32 9.11 -6.36 14.30
C TRP A 32 10.22 -7.41 14.07
N SER A 33 10.00 -8.37 13.18
CA SER A 33 11.00 -9.39 12.81
C SER A 33 12.30 -8.77 12.23
N ILE A 34 12.17 -7.66 11.49
CA ILE A 34 13.32 -6.93 10.93
C ILE A 34 14.02 -6.08 12.00
N LEU A 35 13.25 -5.53 12.96
CA LEU A 35 13.74 -4.58 13.96
C LEU A 35 14.34 -5.28 15.19
N GLN A 36 13.77 -6.41 15.60
CA GLN A 36 14.20 -7.21 16.75
C GLN A 36 15.71 -7.54 16.74
N PRO A 37 16.32 -8.06 15.64
CA PRO A 37 17.74 -8.40 15.65
C PRO A 37 18.67 -7.18 15.71
N LYS A 38 18.16 -5.96 15.45
CA LYS A 38 18.95 -4.71 15.49
C LYS A 38 18.96 -4.05 16.86
N LEU A 39 18.11 -4.50 17.78
CA LEU A 39 18.00 -3.97 19.14
C LEU A 39 18.80 -4.90 20.08
N THR A 40 20.09 -4.63 20.26
CA THR A 40 20.98 -5.46 21.09
C THR A 40 20.70 -5.30 22.60
N ASP A 41 20.58 -6.44 23.29
CA ASP A 41 20.79 -6.70 24.73
C ASP A 41 19.93 -6.04 25.82
N ARG A 42 18.91 -5.24 25.52
CA ARG A 42 18.01 -4.75 26.58
C ARG A 42 16.60 -5.30 26.42
N ALA A 43 16.28 -6.35 27.19
CA ALA A 43 14.95 -6.95 27.28
C ALA A 43 13.82 -5.93 27.51
N PHE A 44 14.13 -4.80 28.15
CA PHE A 44 13.21 -3.67 28.32
C PHE A 44 12.86 -2.97 27.00
N PHE A 45 13.84 -2.73 26.13
CA PHE A 45 13.64 -2.11 24.82
C PHE A 45 12.91 -3.04 23.84
N HIS A 46 13.05 -4.35 23.99
CA HIS A 46 12.27 -5.31 23.20
C HIS A 46 10.78 -5.22 23.48
N LYS A 47 10.37 -5.27 24.76
CA LYS A 47 8.94 -5.14 25.10
C LYS A 47 8.39 -3.77 24.74
N PHE A 48 9.13 -2.71 25.05
CA PHE A 48 8.68 -1.34 24.76
C PHE A 48 8.60 -1.05 23.25
N GLY A 49 9.53 -1.59 22.45
CA GLY A 49 9.57 -1.40 21.01
C GLY A 49 8.36 -1.96 20.28
N GLU A 50 7.84 -3.13 20.69
CA GLU A 50 6.65 -3.72 20.09
C GLU A 50 5.38 -2.89 20.37
N TYR A 51 5.21 -2.44 21.63
CA TYR A 51 4.10 -1.55 21.99
C TYR A 51 4.19 -0.19 21.29
N PHE A 52 5.40 0.37 21.18
CA PHE A 52 5.62 1.61 20.48
C PHE A 52 5.25 1.50 18.99
N LEU A 53 5.64 0.41 18.32
CA LEU A 53 5.31 0.17 16.92
C LEU A 53 3.79 0.04 16.72
N LYS A 54 3.10 -0.69 17.61
CA LYS A 54 1.64 -0.78 17.62
C LYS A 54 1.00 0.59 17.77
N MET A 55 1.46 1.39 18.73
CA MET A 55 0.95 2.76 18.97
C MET A 55 1.20 3.67 17.76
N PHE A 56 2.39 3.61 17.18
CA PHE A 56 2.78 4.40 16.02
C PHE A 56 1.83 4.17 14.82
N PHE A 57 1.52 2.91 14.51
CA PHE A 57 0.55 2.60 13.44
C PHE A 57 -0.84 3.21 13.70
N HIS A 58 -1.33 3.12 14.94
CA HIS A 58 -2.63 3.69 15.30
C HIS A 58 -2.64 5.22 15.22
N VAL A 59 -1.54 5.87 15.64
CA VAL A 59 -1.39 7.34 15.56
C VAL A 59 -1.40 7.81 14.11
N ILE A 60 -0.75 7.10 13.19
CA ILE A 60 -0.78 7.46 11.76
C ILE A 60 -2.21 7.42 11.22
N ILE A 61 -2.96 6.37 11.54
CA ILE A 61 -4.35 6.24 11.07
C ILE A 61 -5.21 7.34 11.66
N PHE A 62 -5.06 7.61 12.95
CA PHE A 62 -5.79 8.68 13.62
C PHE A 62 -5.47 10.05 12.99
N ALA A 63 -4.20 10.33 12.71
CA ALA A 63 -3.79 11.54 12.01
C ALA A 63 -4.45 11.65 10.62
N PHE A 64 -4.55 10.55 9.88
CA PHE A 64 -5.22 10.52 8.58
C PHE A 64 -6.72 10.80 8.67
N VAL A 65 -7.38 10.25 9.68
CA VAL A 65 -8.81 10.48 9.97
C VAL A 65 -9.06 11.94 10.36
N VAL A 66 -8.20 12.54 11.18
CA VAL A 66 -8.31 13.95 11.58
C VAL A 66 -8.05 14.88 10.39
N ALA A 67 -7.11 14.53 9.50
CA ALA A 67 -6.76 15.35 8.35
C ALA A 67 -7.88 15.44 7.29
N VAL A 68 -8.70 14.39 7.12
CA VAL A 68 -9.76 14.35 6.10
C VAL A 68 -11.03 13.73 6.69
N PRO A 69 -12.08 14.52 7.02
CA PRO A 69 -13.28 13.99 7.66
C PRO A 69 -14.19 13.17 6.71
N HIS A 70 -13.89 13.13 5.41
CA HIS A 70 -14.67 12.41 4.40
C HIS A 70 -14.04 11.06 4.03
N LEU A 71 -14.68 9.96 4.44
CA LEU A 71 -14.20 8.59 4.22
C LEU A 71 -13.93 8.26 2.74
N GLU A 72 -14.81 8.71 1.83
CA GLU A 72 -14.63 8.46 0.39
C GLU A 72 -13.35 9.11 -0.17
N SER A 73 -13.00 10.29 0.33
CA SER A 73 -11.78 10.99 -0.11
C SER A 73 -10.53 10.33 0.47
N ILE A 74 -10.59 9.84 1.72
CA ILE A 74 -9.50 9.03 2.31
C ILE A 74 -9.26 7.76 1.49
N ILE A 75 -10.32 7.02 1.17
CA ILE A 75 -10.21 5.76 0.43
C ILE A 75 -9.64 6.01 -0.97
N ALA A 76 -10.11 7.06 -1.66
CA ALA A 76 -9.58 7.45 -2.96
C ALA A 76 -8.09 7.85 -2.88
N LEU A 77 -7.69 8.58 -1.84
CA LEU A 77 -6.32 9.05 -1.65
C LEU A 77 -5.37 7.89 -1.42
N ILE A 78 -5.70 7.00 -0.48
CA ILE A 78 -4.91 5.80 -0.17
C ILE A 78 -4.85 4.88 -1.40
N GLY A 79 -5.95 4.76 -2.14
CA GLY A 79 -6.00 4.00 -3.39
C GLY A 79 -5.05 4.55 -4.45
N ALA A 80 -5.07 5.86 -4.70
CA ALA A 80 -4.20 6.51 -5.67
C ALA A 80 -2.71 6.45 -5.26
N LEU A 81 -2.42 6.63 -3.97
CA LEU A 81 -1.06 6.68 -3.43
C LEU A 81 -0.40 5.30 -3.31
N PHE A 82 -1.13 4.29 -2.86
CA PHE A 82 -0.56 2.97 -2.56
C PHE A 82 -1.03 1.91 -3.53
N ASN A 83 -2.33 1.78 -3.78
CA ASN A 83 -2.88 0.68 -4.57
C ASN A 83 -2.52 0.81 -6.06
N THR A 84 -2.65 2.00 -6.66
CA THR A 84 -2.30 2.22 -8.08
C THR A 84 -0.83 1.91 -8.40
N PRO A 85 0.17 2.46 -7.70
CA PRO A 85 1.55 2.16 -8.00
C PRO A 85 1.93 0.75 -7.56
N LEU A 86 1.40 0.18 -6.46
CA LEU A 86 1.68 -1.24 -6.15
C LEU A 86 1.10 -2.18 -7.20
N ALA A 87 -0.15 -2.00 -7.63
CA ALA A 87 -0.81 -2.89 -8.58
C ALA A 87 -0.09 -2.93 -9.94
N ILE A 88 0.45 -1.80 -10.37
CA ILE A 88 1.06 -1.65 -11.70
C ILE A 88 2.59 -1.77 -11.63
N ALA A 89 3.25 -1.11 -10.68
CA ALA A 89 4.70 -1.07 -10.60
C ALA A 89 5.30 -2.33 -9.95
N LEU A 90 4.65 -2.95 -8.97
CA LEU A 90 5.18 -4.16 -8.32
C LEU A 90 5.40 -5.32 -9.33
N PRO A 91 4.44 -5.72 -10.18
CA PRO A 91 4.68 -6.76 -11.17
C PRO A 91 5.73 -6.36 -12.21
N ALA A 92 5.75 -5.09 -12.64
CA ALA A 92 6.75 -4.60 -13.58
C ALA A 92 8.18 -4.59 -12.98
N LEU A 93 8.32 -4.20 -11.71
CA LEU A 93 9.57 -4.23 -10.96
C LEU A 93 10.06 -5.67 -10.76
N LEU A 94 9.17 -6.59 -10.36
CA LEU A 94 9.51 -8.00 -10.23
C LEU A 94 9.99 -8.59 -11.56
N ASP A 95 9.31 -8.30 -12.67
CA ASP A 95 9.73 -8.76 -13.99
C ASP A 95 11.12 -8.21 -14.37
N ILE A 96 11.44 -6.95 -14.05
CA ILE A 96 12.75 -6.35 -14.32
C ILE A 96 13.84 -7.05 -13.49
N ILE A 97 13.60 -7.25 -12.19
CA ILE A 97 14.54 -7.91 -11.26
C ILE A 97 14.76 -9.36 -11.70
N LEU A 98 13.68 -10.10 -11.98
CA LEU A 98 13.76 -11.48 -12.44
C LEU A 98 14.50 -11.58 -13.78
N CYS A 99 14.27 -10.66 -14.73
CA CYS A 99 15.02 -10.65 -15.99
C CYS A 99 16.52 -10.38 -15.78
N HIS A 100 16.89 -9.57 -14.78
CA HIS A 100 18.30 -9.34 -14.42
C HIS A 100 18.92 -10.57 -13.74
N PHE A 101 18.20 -11.21 -12.82
CA PHE A 101 18.67 -12.37 -12.07
C PHE A 101 18.74 -13.64 -12.93
N LEU A 102 17.70 -13.95 -13.70
CA LEU A 102 17.66 -15.10 -14.63
C LEU A 102 18.66 -14.94 -15.79
N ARG A 103 19.02 -13.71 -16.17
CA ARG A 103 20.12 -13.46 -17.11
C ARG A 103 21.46 -13.99 -16.59
N SER A 104 21.62 -14.12 -15.28
CA SER A 104 22.81 -14.68 -14.64
C SER A 104 22.81 -16.22 -14.59
N TYR A 105 21.67 -16.89 -14.83
CA TYR A 105 21.49 -18.32 -14.57
C TYR A 105 21.20 -19.22 -15.80
N GLU A 106 20.75 -18.73 -16.98
CA GLU A 106 20.41 -19.66 -18.09
C GLU A 106 20.62 -19.15 -19.55
N SER A 107 21.53 -19.82 -20.27
CA SER A 107 21.32 -20.70 -21.44
C SER A 107 20.27 -20.42 -22.55
N LEU A 108 19.80 -19.20 -22.81
CA LEU A 108 18.84 -18.96 -23.92
C LEU A 108 19.50 -19.00 -25.34
N PRO A 109 18.84 -19.35 -26.45
CA PRO A 109 19.49 -19.31 -27.77
C PRO A 109 19.89 -17.86 -28.18
N PRO A 110 21.10 -17.62 -28.72
CA PRO A 110 21.68 -16.28 -28.94
C PRO A 110 20.96 -15.43 -30.02
N ILE A 111 20.19 -16.06 -30.91
CA ILE A 111 19.75 -15.47 -32.19
C ILE A 111 18.60 -14.44 -32.08
N ARG A 112 17.86 -14.36 -30.96
CA ARG A 112 16.78 -13.36 -30.76
C ARG A 112 16.96 -12.45 -29.52
N ARG A 113 18.13 -12.50 -28.89
CA ARG A 113 18.35 -11.94 -27.54
C ARG A 113 18.27 -10.41 -27.41
N PRO A 114 18.81 -9.55 -28.31
CA PRO A 114 18.91 -8.12 -28.00
C PRO A 114 17.58 -7.36 -28.21
N LEU A 115 16.80 -7.72 -29.23
CA LEU A 115 15.56 -6.99 -29.56
C LEU A 115 14.44 -7.29 -28.56
N TRP A 116 14.25 -8.57 -28.20
CA TRP A 116 13.19 -9.01 -27.30
C TRP A 116 13.41 -8.49 -25.86
N LEU A 117 14.67 -8.46 -25.39
CA LEU A 117 15.03 -7.85 -24.10
C LEU A 117 14.77 -6.34 -24.09
N LYS A 118 15.17 -5.62 -25.14
CA LYS A 118 14.89 -4.18 -25.25
C LYS A 118 13.38 -3.89 -25.24
N LEU A 119 12.59 -4.66 -25.99
CA LEU A 119 11.12 -4.54 -26.01
C LEU A 119 10.49 -4.84 -24.64
N LYS A 120 10.96 -5.86 -23.93
CA LYS A 120 10.44 -6.23 -22.60
C LYS A 120 10.74 -5.15 -21.54
N ILE A 121 11.96 -4.64 -21.53
CA ILE A 121 12.38 -3.55 -20.63
C ILE A 121 11.60 -2.28 -20.97
N PHE A 122 11.46 -1.94 -22.25
CA PHE A 122 10.68 -0.79 -22.69
C PHE A 122 9.22 -0.89 -22.24
N LYS A 123 8.58 -2.04 -22.45
CA LYS A 123 7.20 -2.29 -21.98
C LYS A 123 7.08 -2.09 -20.47
N ASN A 124 7.98 -2.65 -19.68
CA ASN A 124 7.92 -2.55 -18.22
C ASN A 124 8.19 -1.12 -17.74
N CYS A 125 9.09 -0.39 -18.41
CA CYS A 125 9.32 1.02 -18.13
C CYS A 125 8.08 1.87 -18.45
N PHE A 126 7.39 1.58 -19.55
CA PHE A 126 6.13 2.23 -19.90
C PHE A 126 5.01 1.93 -18.88
N ILE A 127 4.93 0.69 -18.39
CA ILE A 127 3.99 0.29 -17.33
C ILE A 127 4.26 1.07 -16.04
N VAL A 128 5.53 1.19 -15.63
CA VAL A 128 5.91 2.00 -14.45
C VAL A 128 5.54 3.47 -14.65
N PHE A 129 5.79 4.03 -15.84
CA PHE A 129 5.40 5.40 -16.17
C PHE A 129 3.88 5.62 -16.08
N LEU A 130 3.08 4.70 -16.61
CA LEU A 130 1.62 4.76 -16.47
C LEU A 130 1.18 4.65 -15.01
N GLY A 131 1.86 3.81 -14.22
CA GLY A 131 1.62 3.68 -12.79
C GLY A 131 1.86 5.00 -12.04
N THR A 132 3.00 5.65 -12.27
CA THR A 132 3.33 6.93 -11.63
C THR A 132 2.42 8.06 -12.09
N ALA A 133 2.11 8.14 -13.39
CA ALA A 133 1.16 9.10 -13.93
C ALA A 133 -0.24 8.91 -13.29
N GLY A 134 -0.69 7.67 -13.15
CA GLY A 134 -1.94 7.32 -12.47
C GLY A 134 -1.96 7.77 -11.02
N THR A 135 -0.87 7.59 -10.28
CA THR A 135 -0.73 8.08 -8.90
C THR A 135 -0.79 9.60 -8.82
N VAL A 136 -0.09 10.31 -9.71
CA VAL A 136 -0.08 11.78 -9.73
C VAL A 136 -1.49 12.30 -10.01
N VAL A 137 -2.13 11.82 -11.09
CA VAL A 137 -3.49 12.23 -11.47
C VAL A 137 -4.49 11.89 -10.36
N GLY A 138 -4.44 10.68 -9.81
CA GLY A 138 -5.33 10.23 -8.74
C GLY A 138 -5.18 11.06 -7.47
N THR A 139 -3.95 11.41 -7.09
CA THR A 139 -3.68 12.28 -5.93
C THR A 139 -4.19 13.69 -6.17
N LEU A 140 -3.93 14.28 -7.34
CA LEU A 140 -4.41 15.62 -7.69
C LEU A 140 -5.95 15.71 -7.66
N VAL A 141 -6.63 14.75 -8.29
CA VAL A 141 -8.11 14.70 -8.30
C VAL A 141 -8.64 14.58 -6.87
N THR A 142 -8.01 13.78 -6.03
CA THR A 142 -8.46 13.58 -4.65
C THR A 142 -8.21 14.81 -3.78
N VAL A 143 -7.05 15.46 -3.91
CA VAL A 143 -6.74 16.70 -3.18
C VAL A 143 -7.70 17.82 -3.58
N VAL A 144 -7.98 17.99 -4.88
CA VAL A 144 -8.97 18.97 -5.35
C VAL A 144 -10.36 18.68 -4.80
N ARG A 145 -10.74 17.39 -4.70
CA ARG A 145 -12.01 16.98 -4.09
C ARG A 145 -12.06 17.36 -2.62
N ILE A 146 -11.01 17.12 -1.85
CA ILE A 146 -10.92 17.47 -0.42
C ILE A 146 -11.06 18.99 -0.23
N VAL A 147 -10.31 19.79 -1.01
CA VAL A 147 -10.38 21.27 -0.93
C VAL A 147 -11.77 21.78 -1.30
N ARG A 148 -12.36 21.27 -2.38
CA ARG A 148 -13.71 21.68 -2.80
C ARG A 148 -14.76 21.39 -1.74
N VAL A 149 -14.71 20.20 -1.14
CA VAL A 149 -15.66 19.82 -0.10
C VAL A 149 -15.47 20.68 1.15
N SER A 150 -14.23 21.04 1.50
CA SER A 150 -13.93 21.92 2.63
C SER A 150 -14.42 23.37 2.46
N ILE A 151 -14.55 23.87 1.22
CA ILE A 151 -15.01 25.25 0.94
C ILE A 151 -16.55 25.34 0.89
N ASN A 152 -17.25 24.22 0.64
CA ASN A 152 -18.71 24.16 0.55
C ASN A 152 -19.40 23.91 1.91
N PHE A 153 -18.65 23.97 3.02
CA PHE A 153 -19.15 23.96 4.39
C PHE A 153 -19.10 25.39 4.95
#